data_AF-A0A1Z8LWB4-F1
#
_entry.id   AF-A0A1Z8LWB4-F1
#
_cell.length_a   1.000
_cell.length_b   1.000
_cell.length_c   1.000
_cell.angle_alpha   90.00
_cell.angle_beta   90.00
_cell.angle_gamma   90.00
#
_symmetry.space_group_name_H-M   'P 1'
#
loop_
_entity.id
_entity.type
_entity.pdbx_description
1 polymer ?
#
loop_
_entity_poly.entity_id
_entity_poly.type
_entity_poly.pdbx_seq_one_letter_code
_entity_poly.pdbx_strand_id
1 'polypeptide(L)' 'MGSNDRVGGAHYFSDSNVLVPALGIPRAIIGPGELGMSGQNDEWVSIGATATAVKIYTQIARKVLTG' A
#
# COMPACT_ATOMS: atom_id res chain seq x y z
N MET A 1 -6.10 -10.20 -7.44
CA MET A 1 -5.70 -8.80 -7.16
C MET A 1 -6.42 -8.34 -5.91
N GLY A 2 -5.74 -7.68 -4.96
CA GLY A 2 -6.40 -7.07 -3.80
C GLY A 2 -7.39 -5.99 -4.24
N SER A 3 -8.46 -5.80 -3.45
CA SER A 3 -9.43 -4.73 -3.63
C SER A 3 -9.79 -4.12 -2.28
N ASN A 4 -10.55 -3.02 -2.27
CA ASN A 4 -10.93 -2.32 -1.04
C ASN A 4 -11.61 -3.23 0.01
N ASP A 5 -12.28 -4.30 -0.42
CA ASP A 5 -13.05 -5.18 0.47
C ASP A 5 -12.41 -6.58 0.64
N ARG A 6 -11.29 -6.87 -0.03
CA ARG A 6 -10.68 -8.21 -0.01
C ARG A 6 -9.16 -8.15 -0.06
N VAL A 7 -8.53 -8.86 0.89
CA VAL A 7 -7.09 -9.15 0.83
C VAL A 7 -6.80 -10.01 -0.39
N GLY A 8 -5.75 -9.65 -1.13
CA GLY A 8 -5.29 -10.40 -2.30
C GLY A 8 -3.83 -10.10 -2.63
N GLY A 9 -3.29 -10.79 -3.63
CA GLY A 9 -1.93 -10.56 -4.12
C GLY A 9 -1.80 -9.28 -4.94
N ALA A 10 -0.58 -8.71 -4.93
CA ALA A 10 -0.13 -7.65 -5.83
C ALA A 10 0.63 -8.29 -6.99
N HIS A 11 0.13 -8.14 -8.22
CA HIS A 11 0.72 -8.71 -9.43
C HIS A 11 1.68 -7.73 -10.13
N TYR A 12 2.45 -6.99 -9.33
CA TYR A 12 3.46 -6.06 -9.80
C TYR A 12 4.69 -6.14 -8.89
N PHE A 13 5.84 -5.72 -9.40
CA PHE A 13 7.04 -5.65 -8.60
C PHE A 13 6.92 -4.53 -7.55
N SER A 14 7.38 -4.83 -6.35
CA SER A 14 7.63 -3.87 -5.29
C SER A 14 8.98 -4.22 -4.68
N ASP A 15 9.64 -3.27 -4.00
CA ASP A 15 10.77 -3.53 -3.09
C ASP A 15 10.46 -4.67 -2.12
N SER A 16 9.17 -4.95 -1.97
CA SER A 16 8.66 -6.04 -1.22
C SER A 16 9.16 -7.42 -1.59
N ASN A 17 9.32 -7.66 -2.89
CA ASN A 17 9.82 -8.90 -3.44
C ASN A 17 11.26 -9.18 -2.98
N VAL A 18 12.03 -8.13 -2.65
CA VAL A 18 13.42 -8.23 -2.19
C VAL A 18 13.51 -8.25 -0.67
N LEU A 19 12.79 -7.34 -0.01
CA LEU A 19 12.92 -7.13 1.44
C LEU A 19 12.31 -8.26 2.28
N VAL A 20 11.19 -8.86 1.87
CA VAL A 20 10.55 -9.93 2.68
C VAL A 20 11.44 -11.19 2.77
N PRO A 21 11.98 -11.74 1.66
CA PRO A 21 12.86 -12.90 1.74
C PRO A 21 14.13 -12.64 2.56
N ALA A 22 14.68 -11.41 2.48
CA ALA A 22 15.90 -11.05 3.20
C ALA A 22 15.67 -10.85 4.71
N LEU A 23 14.53 -10.28 5.11
CA LEU A 23 14.25 -9.92 6.50
C LEU A 23 13.37 -10.93 7.25
N GLY A 24 12.66 -11.82 6.54
CA GLY A 24 11.77 -12.80 7.16
C GLY A 24 10.56 -12.19 7.89
N ILE A 25 10.17 -10.96 7.55
CA ILE A 25 9.10 -10.22 8.23
C ILE A 25 7.76 -10.31 7.48
N PRO A 26 6.61 -10.27 8.20
CA PRO A 26 5.30 -10.14 7.56
C PRO A 26 5.17 -8.79 6.85
N ARG A 27 4.40 -8.76 5.76
CA ARG A 27 4.15 -7.57 4.95
C ARG A 27 2.73 -7.48 4.45
N ALA A 28 2.23 -6.25 4.33
CA ALA A 28 1.08 -5.88 3.51
C ALA A 28 1.45 -4.72 2.58
N ILE A 29 0.79 -4.64 1.40
CA ILE A 29 0.82 -3.47 0.53
C ILE A 29 -0.58 -2.83 0.61
N ILE A 30 -0.63 -1.55 1.00
CA ILE A 30 -1.86 -0.76 1.08
C ILE A 30 -1.58 0.64 0.54
N GLY A 31 -2.53 1.23 -0.17
CA GLY A 31 -2.34 2.56 -0.74
C GLY A 31 -3.52 3.00 -1.59
N PRO A 32 -3.64 4.32 -1.85
CA PRO A 32 -4.64 4.86 -2.75
C PRO A 32 -4.19 4.71 -4.21
N GLY A 33 -5.11 4.94 -5.13
CA GLY A 33 -4.83 4.94 -6.58
C GLY A 33 -5.45 3.74 -7.28
N GLU A 34 -5.80 3.95 -8.55
CA GLU A 34 -6.39 2.89 -9.36
C GLU A 34 -5.30 1.97 -9.91
N LEU A 35 -5.53 0.66 -9.80
CA LEU A 35 -4.59 -0.33 -10.28
C LEU A 35 -4.43 -0.21 -11.80
N GLY A 36 -3.18 -0.10 -12.25
CA GLY A 36 -2.85 0.02 -13.67
C GLY A 36 -2.70 1.46 -14.17
N MET A 37 -3.01 2.48 -13.36
CA MET A 37 -2.76 3.89 -13.72
C MET A 37 -1.29 4.30 -13.58
N SER A 38 -0.49 3.53 -12.86
CA SER A 38 0.91 3.89 -12.62
C SER A 38 1.72 3.90 -13.92
N GLY A 39 2.47 4.98 -14.14
CA GLY A 39 3.28 5.20 -15.33
C GLY A 39 2.49 5.67 -16.56
N GLN A 40 1.19 5.90 -16.45
CA GLN A 40 0.40 6.51 -17.52
C GLN A 40 0.55 8.03 -17.52
N ASN A 41 0.41 8.67 -18.69
CA ASN A 41 0.54 10.12 -18.81
C ASN A 41 -0.52 10.89 -17.99
N ASP A 42 -1.67 10.26 -17.76
CA ASP A 42 -2.80 10.76 -16.99
C ASP A 42 -2.91 10.08 -15.62
N GLU A 43 -1.81 9.53 -15.09
CA GLU A 43 -1.76 8.98 -13.74
C GLU A 43 -2.30 9.99 -12.71
N TRP A 44 -3.29 9.56 -11.92
CA TRP A 44 -3.93 10.40 -10.92
C TRP A 44 -4.32 9.59 -9.68
N VAL A 45 -4.62 10.30 -8.60
CA VAL A 45 -5.13 9.72 -7.36
C VAL A 45 -6.17 10.64 -6.73
N SER A 46 -7.20 10.05 -6.12
CA SER A 46 -8.21 10.81 -5.39
C SER A 46 -7.62 11.44 -4.13
N ILE A 47 -7.81 12.76 -3.95
CA ILE A 47 -7.39 13.48 -2.75
C ILE A 47 -8.04 12.87 -1.49
N GLY A 48 -9.31 12.49 -1.56
CA GLY A 48 -10.03 11.86 -0.45
C GLY A 48 -9.43 10.50 -0.09
N ALA A 49 -9.08 9.69 -1.08
CA ALA A 49 -8.42 8.39 -0.87
C ALA A 49 -7.03 8.59 -0.25
N THR A 50 -6.26 9.57 -0.73
CA THR A 50 -4.95 9.93 -0.16
C THR A 50 -5.08 10.36 1.30
N ALA A 51 -6.05 11.21 1.63
CA ALA A 51 -6.29 11.62 3.01
C ALA A 51 -6.66 10.43 3.92
N THR A 52 -7.42 9.45 3.41
CA THR A 52 -7.71 8.21 4.12
C THR A 52 -6.46 7.36 4.32
N ALA A 53 -5.62 7.20 3.30
CA ALA A 53 -4.35 6.49 3.42
C ALA A 53 -3.44 7.12 4.49
N VAL A 54 -3.33 8.46 4.52
CA VAL A 54 -2.56 9.19 5.55
C VAL A 54 -3.06 8.85 6.95
N LYS A 55 -4.39 8.83 7.17
CA LYS A 55 -4.98 8.46 8.47
C LYS A 55 -4.60 7.04 8.87
N ILE A 56 -4.69 6.08 7.95
CA ILE A 56 -4.36 4.67 8.19
C ILE A 56 -2.87 4.52 8.57
N TYR A 57 -1.96 5.07 7.75
CA TYR A 57 -0.53 5.00 8.02
C TYR A 57 -0.15 5.69 9.33
N THR A 58 -0.80 6.81 9.66
CA THR A 58 -0.60 7.51 10.95
C THR A 58 -1.00 6.62 12.13
N GLN A 59 -2.14 5.93 12.05
CA GLN A 59 -2.59 5.02 13.10
C GLN A 59 -1.64 3.83 13.28
N ILE A 60 -1.16 3.24 12.17
CA ILE A 60 -0.18 2.15 12.21
C ILE A 60 1.11 2.65 12.85
N ALA A 61 1.66 3.77 12.40
CA ALA A 61 2.90 4.34 12.93
C ALA A 61 2.80 4.65 14.42
N ARG A 62 1.68 5.26 14.85
CA ARG A 62 1.41 5.50 16.28
C ARG A 62 1.44 4.19 17.07
N LYS A 63 0.73 3.17 16.60
CA LYS A 63 0.69 1.86 17.27
C LYS A 63 2.07 1.21 17.36
N VAL A 64 2.91 1.36 16.34
CA VAL A 64 4.29 0.84 16.32
C VAL A 64 5.22 1.62 17.25
N LEU A 65 5.03 2.94 17.38
CA LEU A 65 5.89 3.79 18.20
C LEU A 65 5.50 3.82 19.69
N THR A 66 4.24 3.55 20.02
CA THR A 66 3.74 3.58 21.41
C THR A 66 3.44 2.20 21.99
N GLY A 67 3.56 1.15 21.19
CA GLY A 67 3.44 -0.25 21.63
C GLY A 67 4.80 -0.82 21.96
#